data_AF-A0A5J9UTW7-F1
#
_entry.id   AF-A0A5J9UTW7-F1
#
_cell.length_a   1.000
_cell.length_b   1.000
_cell.length_c   1.000
_cell.angle_alpha   90.00
_cell.angle_beta   90.00
_cell.angle_gamma   90.00
#
_symmetry.space_group_name_H-M   'P 1'
#
loop_
_entity.id
_entity.type
_entity.pdbx_description
1 polymer ?
#
loop_
_entity_poly.entity_id
_entity_poly.type
_entity_poly.pdbx_seq_one_letter_code
_entity_poly.pdbx_strand_id
1 'polypeptide(L)'
;MEYKPERWLGDDGPFQPVSPFRWYTVFHAGPRMCLGKDMGRLAAIWGADCMKYRPERWLGDDGAFRYTVFHAGRRMCLGKEMAYVQMKSIVASVLEE
;
A
#
# COMPACT_ATOMS: atom_id res chain seq x y z
N MET A 1 -17.04 20.06 -12.57
CA MET A 1 -16.01 19.03 -12.81
C MET A 1 -16.73 17.82 -13.36
N GLU A 2 -16.72 17.66 -14.67
CA GLU A 2 -17.51 16.64 -15.37
C GLU A 2 -16.80 15.28 -15.27
N TYR A 3 -17.53 14.23 -14.90
CA TYR A 3 -17.00 12.87 -14.76
C TYR A 3 -16.76 12.27 -16.14
N LYS A 4 -15.48 12.04 -16.50
CA LYS A 4 -15.05 11.46 -17.79
C LYS A 4 -14.27 10.16 -17.58
N PRO A 5 -14.94 8.99 -17.56
CA PRO A 5 -14.32 7.70 -17.28
C PRO A 5 -13.40 7.20 -18.41
N GLU A 6 -13.57 7.71 -19.63
CA GLU A 6 -12.86 7.29 -20.84
C GLU A 6 -11.35 7.55 -20.74
N ARG A 7 -10.95 8.53 -19.91
CA ARG A 7 -9.56 8.87 -19.62
C ARG A 7 -8.74 7.71 -19.01
N TRP A 8 -9.42 6.75 -18.39
CA TRP A 8 -8.81 5.61 -17.70
C TRP A 8 -8.74 4.36 -18.56
N LEU A 9 -9.16 4.44 -19.82
CA LEU A 9 -9.12 3.33 -20.77
C LEU A 9 -7.91 3.53 -21.70
N GLY A 10 -7.14 2.46 -21.94
CA GLY A 10 -6.17 2.43 -23.03
C GLY A 10 -6.89 2.30 -24.37
N ASP A 11 -6.20 2.64 -25.46
CA ASP A 11 -6.73 2.48 -26.82
C ASP A 11 -7.17 1.03 -27.12
N ASP A 12 -6.64 0.06 -26.38
CA ASP A 12 -6.89 -1.38 -26.51
C ASP A 12 -7.99 -1.91 -25.55
N GLY A 13 -8.62 -1.04 -24.74
CA GLY A 13 -9.67 -1.40 -23.78
C GLY A 13 -9.28 -1.84 -22.36
N PRO A 14 -8.02 -2.11 -21.94
CA PRO A 14 -7.74 -2.34 -20.53
C PRO A 14 -7.69 -1.02 -19.74
N PHE A 15 -8.13 -1.09 -18.49
CA PHE A 15 -8.00 -0.02 -17.50
C PHE A 15 -6.51 0.33 -17.33
N GLN A 16 -6.15 1.60 -17.55
CA GLN A 16 -4.80 2.10 -17.36
C GLN A 16 -4.50 2.23 -15.86
N PRO A 17 -3.63 1.40 -15.27
CA PRO A 17 -3.33 1.44 -13.84
C PRO A 17 -2.44 2.64 -13.47
N VAL A 18 -1.90 3.33 -14.47
CA VAL A 18 -0.99 4.45 -14.31
C VAL A 18 -1.69 5.75 -14.69
N SER A 19 -1.67 6.72 -13.78
CA SER A 19 -2.19 8.05 -14.05
C SER A 19 -1.41 8.68 -15.21
N PRO A 20 -2.07 9.33 -16.19
CA PRO A 20 -1.41 10.13 -17.22
C PRO A 20 -0.49 11.24 -16.64
N PHE A 21 -0.68 11.60 -15.37
CA PHE A 21 0.14 12.57 -14.65
C PHE A 21 1.24 11.95 -13.79
N ARG A 22 1.59 10.68 -14.02
CA ARG A 22 2.65 9.97 -13.28
C ARG A 22 3.97 10.75 -13.27
N TRP A 23 4.26 11.52 -14.31
CA TRP A 23 5.54 12.24 -14.45
C TRP A 23 5.48 13.73 -14.10
N TYR A 24 4.29 14.28 -13.85
CA TYR A 24 4.09 15.74 -13.71
C TYR A 24 4.00 16.24 -12.27
N THR A 25 3.89 15.37 -11.26
CA THR A 25 3.85 15.76 -9.83
C THR A 25 4.45 14.69 -8.92
N VAL A 26 5.16 15.10 -7.86
CA VAL A 26 5.76 14.23 -6.82
C VAL A 26 4.68 13.38 -6.09
N PHE A 27 3.43 13.83 -6.09
CA PHE A 27 2.29 13.15 -5.47
C PHE A 27 1.17 12.77 -6.45
N HIS A 28 1.51 12.47 -7.72
CA HIS A 28 0.56 12.17 -8.82
C HIS A 28 -0.85 12.72 -8.60
N ALA A 29 -1.06 14.03 -8.81
CA ALA A 29 -2.39 14.62 -8.69
C ALA A 29 -3.36 13.95 -9.69
N GLY A 30 -4.27 13.13 -9.19
CA GLY A 30 -5.22 12.28 -9.93
C GLY A 30 -6.16 11.53 -8.98
N PRO A 31 -7.29 10.97 -9.44
CA PRO A 31 -8.34 10.46 -8.57
C PRO A 31 -7.86 9.20 -7.88
N ARG A 32 -7.73 9.29 -6.55
CA ARG A 32 -7.43 8.19 -5.62
C ARG A 32 -6.09 7.48 -5.87
N MET A 33 -5.01 8.06 -5.37
CA MET A 33 -3.78 7.31 -5.13
C MET A 33 -3.98 6.38 -3.93
N CYS A 34 -3.92 5.07 -4.16
CA CYS A 34 -3.92 4.07 -3.10
C CYS A 34 -2.52 3.94 -2.50
N LEU A 35 -2.11 4.97 -1.75
CA LEU A 35 -0.77 5.10 -1.16
C LEU A 35 -0.25 3.81 -0.53
N GLY A 36 -1.07 3.11 0.25
CA GLY A 36 -0.65 1.87 0.92
C GLY A 36 -0.28 0.73 -0.04
N LYS A 37 -1.04 0.54 -1.12
CA LYS A 37 -0.80 -0.54 -2.10
C LYS A 37 0.46 -0.27 -2.91
N ASP A 38 0.62 0.96 -3.39
CA ASP A 38 1.72 1.32 -4.27
C ASP A 38 3.04 1.43 -3.49
N MET A 39 3.02 2.01 -2.28
CA MET A 39 4.20 2.05 -1.41
C MET A 39 4.64 0.66 -0.95
N GLY A 40 3.71 -0.26 -0.72
CA GLY A 40 4.02 -1.65 -0.33
C GLY A 40 4.75 -2.45 -1.41
N ARG A 41 4.73 -2.00 -2.68
CA ARG A 41 5.35 -2.68 -3.83
C ARG A 41 6.51 -1.89 -4.44
N LEU A 42 6.86 -0.74 -3.86
CA LEU A 42 7.86 0.14 -4.43
C LEU A 42 9.28 -0.40 -4.16
N ALA A 43 9.99 -0.78 -5.23
CA ALA A 43 11.35 -1.30 -5.12
C ALA A 43 12.34 -0.30 -4.49
N ALA A 44 12.08 1.01 -4.60
CA ALA A 44 12.87 2.04 -3.93
C ALA A 44 12.83 1.96 -2.39
N ILE A 45 11.75 1.41 -1.81
CA ILE A 45 11.57 1.27 -0.35
C ILE A 45 11.98 -0.13 0.11
N TRP A 46 11.60 -1.16 -0.66
CA TRP A 46 11.68 -2.57 -0.28
C TRP A 46 12.79 -3.37 -0.97
N GLY A 47 13.49 -2.79 -1.94
CA GLY A 47 14.49 -3.47 -2.76
C GLY A 47 13.87 -4.25 -3.94
N ALA A 48 14.72 -4.95 -4.69
CA ALA A 48 14.32 -5.72 -5.87
C ALA A 48 13.38 -6.90 -5.54
N ASP A 49 13.34 -7.32 -4.28
CA ASP A 49 12.52 -8.41 -3.78
C ASP A 49 11.24 -7.91 -3.09
N CYS A 50 10.77 -6.70 -3.42
CA CYS A 50 9.55 -6.07 -2.90
C CYS A 50 8.27 -6.90 -3.09
N MET A 51 8.24 -7.82 -4.06
CA MET A 51 7.11 -8.69 -4.35
C MET A 51 7.18 -10.06 -3.66
N LYS A 52 8.29 -10.36 -2.96
CA LYS A 52 8.47 -11.63 -2.25
C LYS A 52 8.07 -11.49 -0.79
N TYR A 53 7.33 -12.47 -0.27
CA TYR A 53 7.04 -12.57 1.16
C TYR A 53 8.34 -12.87 1.93
N ARG A 54 8.72 -11.95 2.82
CA ARG A 54 9.94 -12.04 3.65
C ARG A 54 9.66 -11.45 5.04
N PRO A 55 9.21 -12.26 6.01
CA PRO A 55 8.85 -11.77 7.34
C PRO A 55 10.05 -11.26 8.14
N GLU A 56 11.27 -11.68 7.79
CA GLU A 56 12.50 -11.27 8.47
C GLU A 56 12.78 -9.76 8.35
N ARG A 57 12.17 -9.08 7.36
CA ARG A 57 12.25 -7.63 7.20
C ARG A 57 11.74 -6.84 8.41
N TRP A 58 10.90 -7.46 9.23
CA TRP A 58 10.26 -6.83 10.38
C TRP A 58 10.99 -7.10 11.70
N LEU A 59 12.10 -7.85 11.66
CA LEU A 59 12.86 -8.22 12.86
C LEU A 59 13.94 -7.18 13.25
N GLY A 60 13.99 -6.03 12.57
CA GLY A 60 14.93 -4.93 12.85
C GLY A 60 14.25 -3.62 13.28
N ASP A 61 15.05 -2.62 13.66
CA ASP A 61 14.59 -1.28 14.07
C ASP A 61 14.27 -0.38 12.87
N ASP A 62 13.45 -0.90 11.98
CA ASP A 62 13.05 -0.22 10.76
C ASP A 62 11.91 0.76 11.07
N GLY A 63 12.16 2.05 10.82
CA GLY A 63 11.31 3.16 11.26
C GLY A 63 9.79 3.05 10.98
N ALA A 64 9.01 3.65 11.88
CA ALA A 64 7.54 3.54 12.06
C ALA A 64 6.63 3.90 10.86
N PHE A 65 7.18 4.24 9.69
CA PHE A 65 6.43 4.67 8.50
C PHE A 65 6.82 3.97 7.20
N ARG A 66 7.66 2.95 7.27
CA ARG A 66 8.01 2.15 6.08
C ARG A 66 6.80 1.39 5.52
N TYR A 67 5.82 1.09 6.39
CA TYR A 67 4.63 0.32 6.06
C TYR A 67 3.35 1.06 6.43
N THR A 68 2.61 1.53 5.42
CA THR A 68 1.44 2.40 5.59
C THR A 68 0.11 1.69 5.33
N VAL A 69 0.00 0.39 5.65
CA VAL A 69 -1.27 -0.36 5.49
C VAL A 69 -2.39 0.21 6.34
N PHE A 70 -2.06 0.68 7.55
CA PHE A 70 -2.98 1.41 8.41
C PHE A 70 -2.86 2.94 8.25
N HIS A 71 -2.26 3.40 7.14
CA HIS A 71 -1.83 4.79 6.94
C HIS A 71 -0.87 5.30 8.03
N ALA A 72 -0.63 6.61 8.06
CA ALA A 72 0.29 7.29 8.98
C ALA A 72 -0.27 8.66 9.40
N GLY A 73 0.25 9.20 10.52
CA GLY A 73 -0.12 10.52 11.03
C GLY A 73 -1.53 10.60 11.64
N ARG A 74 -2.11 11.80 11.68
CA ARG A 74 -3.41 12.07 12.35
C ARG A 74 -4.61 11.32 11.77
N ARG A 75 -4.48 10.73 10.58
CA ARG A 75 -5.52 9.96 9.89
C ARG A 75 -5.18 8.47 9.82
N MET A 76 -4.24 8.01 10.65
CA MET A 76 -3.95 6.58 10.82
C MET A 76 -5.22 5.85 11.27
N CYS A 77 -5.38 4.59 10.84
CA CYS A 77 -6.48 3.74 11.26
C CYS A 77 -6.52 3.63 12.78
N LEU A 78 -7.65 4.04 13.37
CA LEU A 78 -7.88 3.97 14.81
C LEU A 78 -7.85 2.51 15.31
N GLY A 79 -8.24 1.56 14.46
CA GLY A 79 -8.29 0.13 14.77
C GLY A 79 -6.96 -0.62 14.58
N LYS A 80 -5.85 0.06 14.29
CA LYS A 80 -4.54 -0.56 14.02
C LYS A 80 -4.12 -1.54 15.12
N GLU A 81 -4.14 -1.10 16.37
CA GLU A 81 -3.67 -1.91 17.51
C GLU A 81 -4.61 -3.10 17.76
N MET A 82 -5.93 -2.89 17.66
CA MET A 82 -6.92 -3.98 17.77
C MET A 82 -6.70 -5.04 16.68
N ALA A 83 -6.47 -4.62 15.43
CA ALA A 83 -6.23 -5.53 14.33
C ALA A 83 -4.97 -6.39 14.55
N TYR A 84 -3.90 -5.80 15.11
CA TYR A 84 -2.70 -6.57 15.46
C TYR A 84 -2.96 -7.60 16.56
N VAL A 85 -3.72 -7.25 17.60
CA VAL A 85 -4.08 -8.19 18.67
C VAL A 85 -4.89 -9.35 18.11
N GLN A 86 -5.91 -9.06 17.28
CA GLN A 86 -6.74 -10.10 16.65
C GLN A 86 -5.92 -11.02 15.74
N MET A 87 -5.07 -10.45 14.88
CA MET A 87 -4.22 -11.22 13.98
C MET A 87 -3.26 -12.14 14.75
N LYS A 88 -2.60 -11.62 15.79
CA LYS A 88 -1.68 -12.41 16.63
C LYS A 88 -2.40 -13.51 17.38
N SER A 89 -3.59 -13.24 17.92
CA SER A 89 -4.42 -14.23 18.61
C SER A 89 -4.76 -15.40 17.69
N ILE A 90 -5.28 -15.10 16.49
CA ILE A 90 -5.63 -16.13 15.50
C ILE A 90 -4.38 -16.93 15.08
N VAL A 91 -3.26 -16.27 14.80
CA VAL A 91 -2.02 -16.95 14.41
C VAL A 91 -1.49 -17.84 15.54
N ALA A 92 -1.54 -17.38 16.79
CA ALA A 92 -1.15 -18.20 17.94
C ALA A 92 -2.04 -19.45 18.05
N SER A 93 -3.36 -19.29 17.96
CA SER A 93 -4.29 -20.43 18.02
C SER A 93 -4.06 -21.44 16.90
N VAL A 94 -3.74 -20.99 15.68
CA VAL A 94 -3.48 -21.88 14.53
C VAL A 94 -2.13 -22.60 14.65
N LEU A 95 -1.13 -22.00 15.29
CA LEU A 95 0.21 -22.59 15.45
C LEU A 95 0.33 -23.49 16.68
N GLU A 96 -0.59 -23.37 17.64
CA GLU A 96 -0.67 -24.24 18.83
C GLU A 96 -1.32 -25.60 18.53
N GLU A 97 -1.97 -25.76 17.37
CA GLU A 97 -2.45 -27.04 16.82
C GLU A 97 -1.33 -27.82 16.10
#